data_AF-A0A1J5HQZ7-F1
#
_entry.id   AF-A0A1J5HQZ7-F1
#
_cell.length_a   1.000
_cell.length_b   1.000
_cell.length_c   1.000
_cell.angle_alpha   90.00
_cell.angle_beta   90.00
_cell.angle_gamma   90.00
#
_symmetry.space_group_name_H-M   'P 1'
#
loop_
_entity.id
_entity.type
_entity.pdbx_description
1 polymer ?
#
loop_
_entity_poly.entity_id
_entity_poly.type
_entity_poly.pdbx_seq_one_letter_code
_entity_poly.pdbx_strand_id
1 'polypeptide(L)'
;MSKRLNEDKMDCAQSVSAFVQETRDKVSVINIKLQRLLDGYLDQIIEQDIYKVEKNKLVSQKKSLEENLITLEQTQTGWIEPMSK
;
A
#
# COMPACT_ATOMS: atom_id res chain seq x y z
N MET A 1 -29.50 13.32 19.07
CA MET A 1 -28.01 13.34 19.18
C MET A 1 -27.38 12.06 18.62
N SER A 2 -27.97 10.88 18.83
CA SER A 2 -27.33 9.57 18.52
C SER A 2 -27.26 9.16 17.04
N LYS A 3 -28.03 9.80 16.15
CA LYS A 3 -28.11 9.41 14.73
C LYS A 3 -26.87 9.84 13.92
N ARG A 4 -26.39 11.08 14.16
CA ARG A 4 -25.18 11.63 13.53
C ARG A 4 -23.92 10.84 13.86
N LEU A 5 -23.79 10.40 15.11
CA LEU A 5 -22.64 9.62 15.57
C LEU A 5 -22.50 8.25 14.87
N ASN A 6 -23.60 7.70 14.36
CA ASN A 6 -23.59 6.42 13.67
C ASN A 6 -23.30 6.58 12.16
N GLU A 7 -23.78 7.67 11.57
CA GLU A 7 -23.47 8.09 10.19
C GLU A 7 -21.98 8.42 10.06
N ASP A 8 -21.41 9.22 10.99
CA ASP A 8 -19.97 9.55 10.99
C ASP A 8 -19.08 8.30 11.12
N LYS A 9 -19.51 7.30 11.89
CA LYS A 9 -18.78 6.01 12.02
C LYS A 9 -18.82 5.19 10.74
N MET A 10 -19.95 5.19 10.03
CA MET A 10 -20.07 4.50 8.75
C MET A 10 -19.24 5.18 7.66
N ASP A 11 -19.24 6.51 7.60
CA ASP A 11 -18.45 7.29 6.64
C ASP A 11 -16.95 7.12 6.89
N CYS A 12 -16.51 7.09 8.15
CA CYS A 12 -15.12 6.77 8.51
C CYS A 12 -14.74 5.35 8.11
N ALA A 13 -15.57 4.35 8.39
CA ALA A 13 -15.30 2.96 8.01
C ALA A 13 -15.25 2.76 6.48
N GLN A 14 -16.12 3.45 5.75
CA GLN A 14 -16.15 3.44 4.29
C GLN A 14 -14.95 4.17 3.67
N SER A 15 -14.51 5.26 4.29
CA SER A 15 -13.32 6.00 3.84
C SER A 15 -12.04 5.20 4.06
N VAL A 16 -11.92 4.51 5.20
CA VAL A 16 -10.77 3.64 5.48
C VAL A 16 -10.75 2.44 4.55
N SER A 17 -11.90 1.80 4.30
CA SER A 17 -11.95 0.67 3.36
C SER A 17 -11.62 1.08 1.92
N ALA A 18 -12.08 2.25 1.48
CA ALA A 18 -11.72 2.82 0.18
C ALA A 18 -10.21 3.10 0.08
N PHE A 19 -9.59 3.65 1.13
CA PHE A 19 -8.14 3.90 1.16
C PHE A 19 -7.31 2.61 1.15
N VAL A 20 -7.74 1.58 1.90
CA VAL A 20 -7.13 0.25 1.88
C VAL A 20 -7.21 -0.35 0.48
N GLN A 21 -8.37 -0.23 -0.18
CA GLN A 21 -8.56 -0.72 -1.54
C GLN A 21 -7.66 0.03 -2.54
N GLU A 22 -7.61 1.36 -2.47
CA GLU A 22 -6.72 2.18 -3.30
C GLU A 22 -5.24 1.80 -3.13
N THR A 23 -4.82 1.54 -1.88
CA THR A 23 -3.45 1.11 -1.57
C THR A 23 -3.16 -0.27 -2.15
N ARG A 24 -4.11 -1.22 -2.07
CA ARG A 24 -4.00 -2.54 -2.73
C ARG A 24 -3.90 -2.41 -4.24
N ASP A 25 -4.70 -1.54 -4.85
CA ASP A 25 -4.67 -1.31 -6.28
C ASP A 25 -3.32 -0.72 -6.71
N LYS A 26 -2.75 0.23 -5.94
CA LYS A 26 -1.39 0.75 -6.16
C LYS A 26 -0.33 -0.34 -6.08
N VAL A 27 -0.42 -1.26 -5.11
CA VAL A 27 0.49 -2.41 -5.00
C VAL A 27 0.35 -3.33 -6.22
N SER A 28 -0.87 -3.58 -6.69
CA SER A 28 -1.12 -4.37 -7.90
C SER A 28 -0.48 -3.72 -9.14
N VAL A 29 -0.64 -2.41 -9.31
CA VAL A 29 0.01 -1.65 -10.39
C VAL A 29 1.53 -1.76 -10.32
N ILE A 30 2.13 -1.70 -9.13
CA ILE A 30 3.58 -1.89 -8.94
C ILE A 30 4.00 -3.30 -9.35
N ASN A 31 3.22 -4.33 -8.99
CA ASN A 31 3.51 -5.72 -9.42
C ASN A 31 3.46 -5.86 -10.94
N ILE A 32 2.47 -5.26 -11.61
CA ILE A 32 2.37 -5.25 -13.08
C ILE A 32 3.60 -4.55 -13.70
N LYS A 33 4.05 -3.42 -13.12
CA LYS A 33 5.26 -2.73 -13.58
C LYS A 33 6.51 -3.59 -13.40
N LEU A 34 6.64 -4.30 -12.28
CA LEU A 34 7.74 -5.23 -12.03
C LEU A 34 7.74 -6.38 -13.05
N GLN A 35 6.58 -6.94 -13.38
CA GLN A 35 6.46 -7.96 -14.43
C GLN A 35 6.90 -7.41 -15.79
N ARG A 36 6.37 -6.26 -16.22
CA ARG A 36 6.78 -5.63 -17.50
C ARG A 36 8.27 -5.28 -17.54
N LEU A 37 8.83 -4.83 -16.42
CA LEU A 37 10.25 -4.53 -16.32
C LEU A 37 11.09 -5.81 -16.46
N LEU A 38 10.64 -6.93 -15.88
CA LEU A 38 11.27 -8.23 -16.06
C LEU A 38 11.14 -8.72 -17.50
N ASP A 39 9.95 -8.63 -18.09
CA ASP A 39 9.71 -9.02 -19.49
C ASP A 39 10.60 -8.22 -20.45
N GLY A 40 10.69 -6.90 -20.28
CA GLY A 40 11.58 -6.05 -21.06
C GLY A 40 13.06 -6.36 -20.87
N TYR A 41 13.47 -6.83 -19.69
CA TYR A 41 14.83 -7.32 -19.45
C TYR A 41 15.11 -8.66 -20.16
N LEU A 42 14.13 -9.57 -20.15
CA LEU A 42 14.21 -10.85 -20.86
C LEU A 42 14.28 -10.66 -22.38
N ASP A 43 13.53 -9.69 -22.91
CA ASP A 43 13.54 -9.29 -24.31
C ASP A 43 14.80 -8.47 -24.71
N GLN A 44 15.75 -8.27 -23.79
CA GLN A 44 16.97 -7.46 -23.95
C GLN A 44 16.71 -5.99 -24.35
N ILE A 45 15.51 -5.47 -24.06
CA ILE A 45 15.13 -4.07 -24.35
C ILE A 45 15.81 -3.11 -23.35
N ILE A 46 16.13 -3.60 -22.15
CA ILE A 46 16.79 -2.82 -21.09
C ILE A 46 18.01 -3.54 -20.52
N GLU A 47 19.00 -2.75 -20.10
CA GLU A 47 20.22 -3.25 -19.47
C GLU A 47 20.01 -3.69 -18.01
N GLN A 48 20.87 -4.58 -17.53
CA GLN A 48 20.80 -5.12 -16.17
C GLN A 48 20.89 -4.04 -15.09
N ASP A 49 21.69 -3.00 -15.30
CA ASP A 49 21.81 -1.88 -14.37
C ASP A 49 20.51 -1.07 -14.27
N ILE A 50 19.87 -0.80 -15.41
CA ILE A 50 18.56 -0.12 -15.45
C ILE A 50 17.51 -0.96 -14.73
N TYR A 51 17.48 -2.27 -14.99
CA TYR A 51 16.58 -3.21 -14.30
C TYR A 51 16.78 -3.17 -12.77
N LYS A 52 18.02 -3.20 -12.28
CA LYS A 52 18.32 -3.16 -10.83
C LYS A 52 17.87 -1.86 -10.18
N VAL A 53 18.12 -0.72 -10.82
CA VAL A 53 17.74 0.60 -10.31
C VAL A 53 16.21 0.73 -10.21
N GLU A 54 15.50 0.43 -11.30
CA GLU A 54 14.04 0.54 -11.33
C GLU A 54 13.38 -0.50 -10.41
N LYS A 55 13.90 -1.73 -10.35
CA LYS A 55 13.44 -2.74 -9.39
C LYS A 55 13.56 -2.25 -7.95
N ASN A 56 14.71 -1.68 -7.56
CA ASN A 56 14.90 -1.15 -6.21
C ASN A 56 13.91 -0.01 -5.90
N LYS A 57 13.68 0.89 -6.86
CA LYS A 57 12.70 1.97 -6.72
C LYS A 57 11.28 1.45 -6.52
N LEU A 58 10.86 0.46 -7.32
CA LEU A 58 9.54 -0.16 -7.24
C LEU A 58 9.35 -0.95 -5.93
N VAL A 59 10.38 -1.69 -5.50
CA VAL A 59 10.37 -2.42 -4.22
C VAL A 59 10.28 -1.45 -3.03
N SER A 60 11.03 -0.36 -3.05
CA SER A 60 10.94 0.68 -2.00
C SER A 60 9.57 1.34 -1.96
N GLN A 61 8.97 1.64 -3.12
CA GLN A 61 7.59 2.17 -3.19
C GLN A 61 6.57 1.18 -2.64
N LYS A 62 6.68 -0.11 -3.00
CA LYS A 62 5.82 -1.16 -2.45
C LYS A 62 5.94 -1.24 -0.93
N LYS A 63 7.16 -1.24 -0.40
CA LYS A 63 7.41 -1.29 1.04
C LYS A 63 6.81 -0.09 1.77
N SER A 64 6.94 1.11 1.21
CA SER A 64 6.32 2.31 1.78
C SER A 64 4.79 2.24 1.78
N LEU A 65 4.17 1.65 0.74
CA LEU A 65 2.72 1.44 0.71
C LEU A 65 2.26 0.40 1.75
N GLU A 66 3.03 -0.67 1.94
CA GLU A 66 2.77 -1.67 2.99
C GLU A 66 2.90 -1.07 4.39
N GLU A 67 3.92 -0.25 4.65
CA GLU A 67 4.09 0.48 5.92
C GLU A 67 2.94 1.47 6.18
N ASN A 68 2.47 2.17 5.14
CA ASN A 68 1.28 3.02 5.25
C ASN A 68 0.03 2.22 5.59
N LEU A 69 -0.13 1.03 5.01
CA LEU A 69 -1.25 0.13 5.34
C LEU A 69 -1.20 -0.31 6.81
N ILE A 70 -0.03 -0.75 7.28
CA ILE A 70 0.18 -1.16 8.67
C ILE A 70 -0.09 0.01 9.63
N THR A 71 0.39 1.21 9.28
CA THR A 71 0.13 2.44 10.06
C THR A 71 -1.36 2.76 10.11
N LEU A 72 -2.07 2.58 8.99
CA LEU A 72 -3.51 2.83 8.92
C LEU A 72 -4.29 1.80 9.73
N GLU A 73 -3.90 0.52 9.69
CA GLU A 73 -4.46 -0.54 10.54
C GLU A 73 -4.22 -0.23 12.01
N GLN A 74 -2.99 0.15 12.40
CA GLN A 74 -2.64 0.54 13.77
C GLN A 74 -3.41 1.78 14.26
N THR A 75 -3.60 2.79 13.40
CA THR A 75 -4.38 3.98 13.75
C THR A 75 -5.88 3.69 13.80
N GLN A 76 -6.39 2.77 12.97
CA GLN A 76 -7.78 2.33 12.98
C GLN A 76 -8.11 1.43 14.18
N THR A 77 -7.18 0.56 14.60
CA THR A 77 -7.32 -0.22 15.84
C THR A 77 -7.20 0.65 17.10
N GLY A 78 -6.92 1.95 16.93
CA GLY A 78 -6.54 2.83 18.00
C GLY A 78 -5.18 2.44 18.56
N TRP A 79 -4.54 3.42 19.17
CA TRP A 79 -3.66 3.20 20.30
C TRP A 79 -4.13 2.03 21.19
N ILE A 80 -3.66 0.82 20.92
CA ILE A 80 -3.57 -0.24 21.94
C ILE A 80 -2.11 -0.15 22.37
N GLU A 81 -1.94 0.70 23.37
CA GLU A 81 -0.69 1.07 24.04
C GLU A 81 0.22 -0.15 24.32
N PRO A 82 1.55 0.00 24.19
CA PRO A 82 2.50 -1.04 24.54
C PRO A 82 2.59 -1.16 26.06
N MET A 83 1.71 -1.94 26.68
CA MET A 83 1.97 -2.46 28.01
C MET A 83 1.42 -3.87 28.16
N SER A 84 2.28 -4.84 27.89
CA SER A 84 2.29 -6.05 28.69
C SER A 84 3.72 -6.52 28.93
N LYS A 85 4.28 -5.94 30.01
CA LYS A 85 5.38 -6.39 30.88
C LYS A 85 6.80 -6.51 30.35
#